data_AF-A0A535B058-F1
#
_entry.id   AF-A0A535B058-F1
#
_cell.length_a   1.000
_cell.length_b   1.000
_cell.length_c   1.000
_cell.angle_alpha   90.00
_cell.angle_beta   90.00
_cell.angle_gamma   90.00
#
_symmetry.space_group_name_H-M   'P 1'
#
loop_
_entity.id
_entity.type
_entity.pdbx_description
1 polymer ?
#
loop_
_entity_poly.entity_id
_entity_poly.type
_entity_poly.pdbx_seq_one_letter_code
_entity_poly.pdbx_strand_id
1 'polypeptide(L)'
;MAEEASKLLRELPSVDRLLRHSRCEMLLTRYNRDYVTQICRDVVHAWRATLRQGKGASNELSEEAILVQVENRIAAESRPGHVRVINATGTILHTNLGRALLPQAAIDAMTAVARHTVNLEYDLTAGKRGRREETIQKLLVELTGAEAATVVNNNAAAVLLGLNTFAQGKEVIVSRGELIEIGGAFRIPEIMVKSGAILKEVGSTNRTHAADYENAIQDQTALLLKVHTSNYKVVGFTSEVTLEELVAIGKQHNLPVMEDLGSGALIDLSHYGLPKEPIVAERIRAGANIVTFSGDKILGGPQAGLMVGSKEWIGRINKNHLQRALRCGKLTLAALEATLRLYRQSPDIMQAIPTLKAFTRSLDEIRAAGEQALPKIQAVLGKAFRASLENSTSQIGSGALPTEELPTLVIAVEHQKLSANAIAQRFRASQPPIIGRINDDRFLLDLRTIFDPEDLIPNFSDGGIDD
;
A
#
# COMPACT_ATOMS: atom_id res chain seq x y z
N MET A 1 3.55 54.80 11.79
CA MET A 1 3.46 53.55 10.99
C MET A 1 4.42 53.52 9.81
N ALA A 2 4.34 54.42 8.82
CA ALA A 2 5.24 54.37 7.65
C ALA A 2 6.73 54.60 7.97
N GLU A 3 7.03 55.53 8.89
CA GLU A 3 8.41 55.87 9.29
C GLU A 3 9.08 54.76 10.11
N GLU A 4 8.30 54.11 10.98
CA GLU A 4 8.73 52.97 11.80
C GLU A 4 8.96 51.71 10.96
N ALA A 5 8.07 51.42 10.00
CA ALA A 5 8.28 50.36 9.01
C ALA A 5 9.53 50.62 8.15
N SER A 6 9.79 51.87 7.76
CA SER A 6 11.00 52.24 7.04
C SER A 6 12.28 52.07 7.86
N LYS A 7 12.22 52.27 9.19
CA LYS A 7 13.36 52.04 10.09
C LYS A 7 13.67 50.55 10.19
N LEU A 8 12.65 49.72 10.46
CA LEU A 8 12.80 48.26 10.58
C LEU A 8 13.25 47.60 9.27
N LEU A 9 12.80 48.10 8.10
CA LEU A 9 13.26 47.59 6.80
C LEU A 9 14.77 47.78 6.57
N ARG A 10 15.40 48.78 7.20
CA ARG A 10 16.86 49.00 7.13
C ARG A 10 17.64 48.08 8.06
N GLU A 11 17.00 47.50 9.07
CA GLU A 11 17.62 46.57 10.03
C GLU A 11 17.79 45.16 9.45
N LEU A 12 17.06 44.82 8.37
CA LEU A 12 17.19 43.52 7.72
C LEU A 12 18.60 43.29 7.14
N PRO A 13 19.26 42.15 7.45
CA PRO A 13 20.57 41.84 6.91
C PRO A 13 20.50 41.63 5.39
N SER A 14 21.59 41.97 4.70
CA SER A 14 21.73 41.63 3.28
C SER A 14 21.93 40.12 3.14
N VAL A 15 21.52 39.56 2.01
CA VAL A 15 21.73 38.14 1.72
C VAL A 15 23.23 37.80 1.69
N ASP A 16 24.08 38.69 1.17
CA ASP A 16 25.53 38.49 1.18
C ASP A 16 26.10 38.44 2.61
N ARG A 17 25.56 39.26 3.53
CA ARG A 17 25.93 39.22 4.96
C ARG A 17 25.54 37.89 5.59
N LEU A 18 24.30 37.44 5.38
CA LEU A 18 23.84 36.13 5.86
C LEU A 18 24.73 34.99 5.35
N LEU A 19 25.10 35.02 4.06
CA LEU A 19 25.92 33.98 3.43
C LEU A 19 27.36 33.91 3.95
N ARG A 20 27.88 34.99 4.55
CA ARG A 20 29.21 35.03 5.20
C ARG A 20 29.15 34.64 6.68
N HIS A 21 27.96 34.43 7.22
CA HIS A 21 27.81 34.00 8.60
C HIS A 21 28.20 32.54 8.76
N SER A 22 28.87 32.18 9.87
CA SER A 22 29.36 30.82 10.13
C SER A 22 28.27 29.75 10.03
N ARG A 23 27.05 30.07 10.46
CA ARG A 23 25.85 29.21 10.31
C ARG A 23 25.52 28.91 8.85
N CYS A 24 25.56 29.90 7.97
CA CYS A 24 25.38 29.68 6.53
C CYS A 24 26.60 28.99 5.91
N GLU A 25 27.83 29.25 6.37
CA GLU A 25 29.01 28.51 5.90
C GLU A 25 28.86 27.01 6.16
N MET A 26 28.35 26.61 7.33
CA MET A 26 28.03 25.21 7.63
C MET A 26 26.97 24.65 6.67
N LEU A 27 25.93 25.42 6.35
CA LEU A 27 24.94 25.03 5.34
C LEU A 27 25.57 24.84 3.95
N LEU A 28 26.50 25.70 3.55
CA LEU A 28 27.20 25.63 2.27
C LEU A 28 28.16 24.44 2.15
N THR A 29 28.54 23.80 3.27
CA THR A 29 29.28 22.52 3.23
C THR A 29 28.37 21.34 2.85
N ARG A 30 27.05 21.48 3.05
CA ARG A 30 26.06 20.41 2.87
C ARG A 30 25.17 20.63 1.64
N TYR A 31 24.93 21.89 1.30
CA TYR A 31 24.02 22.31 0.24
C TYR A 31 24.73 23.22 -0.75
N ASN A 32 24.30 23.20 -2.01
CA ASN A 32 24.89 24.10 -3.01
C ASN A 32 24.56 25.57 -2.71
N ARG A 33 25.43 26.48 -3.17
CA ARG A 33 25.34 27.91 -2.87
C ARG A 33 24.06 28.56 -3.39
N ASP A 34 23.61 28.19 -4.57
CA ASP A 34 22.41 28.78 -5.19
C ASP A 34 21.16 28.49 -4.36
N TYR A 35 21.04 27.24 -3.86
CA TYR A 35 19.96 26.84 -2.97
C TYR A 35 19.96 27.65 -1.68
N VAL A 36 21.07 27.68 -0.95
CA VAL A 36 21.17 28.45 0.32
C VAL A 36 20.91 29.95 0.08
N THR A 37 21.44 30.50 -1.01
CA THR A 37 21.22 31.89 -1.41
C THR A 37 19.73 32.17 -1.66
N GLN A 38 19.03 31.26 -2.34
CA GLN A 38 17.62 31.40 -2.62
C GLN A 38 16.79 31.36 -1.33
N ILE A 39 17.08 30.44 -0.40
CA ILE A 39 16.38 30.41 0.89
C ILE A 39 16.62 31.68 1.71
N CYS A 40 17.86 32.19 1.77
CA CYS A 40 18.15 33.47 2.42
C CYS A 40 17.36 34.61 1.77
N ARG A 41 17.26 34.65 0.43
CA ARG A 41 16.44 35.63 -0.29
C ARG A 41 14.96 35.52 0.07
N ASP A 42 14.43 34.31 0.11
CA ASP A 42 13.01 34.06 0.37
C ASP A 42 12.63 34.44 1.80
N VAL A 43 13.45 34.09 2.79
CA VAL A 43 13.25 34.50 4.20
C VAL A 43 13.31 36.02 4.34
N VAL A 44 14.32 36.67 3.76
CA VAL A 44 14.43 38.15 3.79
C VAL A 44 13.26 38.80 3.05
N HIS A 45 12.81 38.23 1.94
CA HIS A 45 11.67 38.74 1.18
C HIS A 45 10.36 38.61 1.96
N ALA A 46 10.14 37.47 2.65
CA ALA A 46 9.00 37.26 3.54
C ALA A 46 8.96 38.32 4.65
N TRP A 47 10.10 38.59 5.31
CA TRP A 47 10.19 39.65 6.29
C TRP A 47 9.93 41.05 5.73
N ARG A 48 10.46 41.37 4.53
CA ARG A 48 10.14 42.63 3.87
C ARG A 48 8.63 42.80 3.63
N ALA A 49 7.93 41.73 3.27
CA ALA A 49 6.48 41.75 3.10
C ALA A 49 5.74 41.97 4.43
N THR A 50 6.16 41.27 5.50
CA THR A 50 5.60 41.40 6.85
C THR A 50 5.76 42.83 7.41
N LEU A 51 6.96 43.41 7.29
CA LEU A 51 7.26 44.76 7.76
C LEU A 51 6.48 45.84 6.98
N ARG A 52 6.27 45.66 5.67
CA ARG A 52 5.42 46.56 4.86
C ARG A 52 3.96 46.58 5.30
N GLN A 53 3.48 45.52 5.95
CA GLN A 53 2.15 45.46 6.55
C GLN A 53 2.10 46.04 7.97
N GLY A 54 3.21 46.62 8.47
CA GLY A 54 3.31 47.17 9.82
C GLY A 54 3.37 46.10 10.92
N LYS A 55 3.73 44.87 10.57
CA LYS A 55 3.87 43.75 11.51
C LYS A 55 5.36 43.42 11.70
N GLY A 56 5.76 43.10 12.93
CA GLY A 56 7.12 42.66 13.30
C GLY A 56 7.83 43.61 14.27
N ALA A 57 8.81 43.07 14.98
CA ALA A 57 9.61 43.81 15.97
C ALA A 57 11.12 43.66 15.71
N SER A 58 11.91 44.64 16.16
CA SER A 58 13.37 44.71 15.90
C SER A 58 14.15 43.47 16.38
N ASN A 59 13.73 42.88 17.50
CA ASN A 59 14.32 41.63 18.02
C ASN A 59 14.18 40.43 17.08
N GLU A 60 13.13 40.38 16.25
CA GLU A 60 12.87 39.32 15.28
C GLU A 60 13.70 39.47 13.99
N LEU A 61 14.31 40.64 13.78
CA LEU A 61 15.08 40.98 12.58
C LEU A 61 16.59 40.81 12.78
N SER A 62 17.03 40.36 13.96
CA SER A 62 18.43 40.07 14.23
C SER A 62 18.97 39.03 13.24
N GLU A 63 20.26 39.15 12.90
CA GLU A 63 20.93 38.22 11.99
C GLU A 63 20.76 36.76 12.43
N GLU A 64 20.88 36.49 13.73
CA GLU A 64 20.64 35.17 14.32
C GLU A 64 19.19 34.68 14.15
N ALA A 65 18.19 35.54 14.36
CA ALA A 65 16.78 35.14 14.20
C ALA A 65 16.46 34.79 12.74
N ILE A 66 16.99 35.56 11.78
CA ILE A 66 16.85 35.27 10.35
C ILE A 66 17.55 33.95 9.98
N LEU A 67 18.74 33.70 10.53
CA LEU A 67 19.48 32.46 10.27
C LEU A 67 18.78 31.22 10.84
N VAL A 68 18.18 31.31 12.04
CA VAL A 68 17.32 30.25 12.59
C VAL A 68 16.18 29.93 11.63
N GLN A 69 15.55 30.95 11.01
CA GLN A 69 14.47 30.73 10.05
C GLN A 69 14.98 30.11 8.74
N VAL A 70 16.15 30.53 8.25
CA VAL A 70 16.81 29.90 7.09
C VAL A 70 17.07 28.42 7.35
N GLU A 71 17.65 28.08 8.50
CA GLU A 71 17.89 26.69 8.91
C GLU A 71 16.60 25.90 9.05
N ASN A 72 15.58 26.46 9.70
CA ASN A 72 14.27 25.81 9.84
C ASN A 72 13.60 25.58 8.48
N ARG A 73 13.74 26.52 7.54
CA ARG A 73 13.22 26.39 6.18
C ARG A 73 13.93 25.28 5.41
N ILE A 74 15.26 25.25 5.45
CA ILE A 74 16.06 24.19 4.83
C ILE A 74 15.75 22.84 5.46
N ALA A 75 15.65 22.77 6.79
CA ALA A 75 15.30 21.55 7.50
C ALA A 75 13.90 21.07 7.12
N ALA A 76 12.92 21.97 6.98
CA ALA A 76 11.57 21.63 6.55
C ALA A 76 11.51 21.13 5.10
N GLU A 77 12.23 21.76 4.17
CA GLU A 77 12.29 21.33 2.75
C GLU A 77 13.12 20.05 2.55
N SER A 78 14.09 19.80 3.43
CA SER A 78 14.90 18.57 3.41
C SER A 78 14.14 17.36 3.99
N ARG A 79 12.94 17.55 4.57
CA ARG A 79 12.14 16.43 5.07
C ARG A 79 11.63 15.60 3.89
N PRO A 80 11.85 14.27 3.88
CA PRO A 80 11.26 13.40 2.88
C PRO A 80 9.74 13.53 2.84
N GLY A 81 9.15 13.55 1.65
CA GLY A 81 7.69 13.57 1.49
C GLY A 81 6.99 12.30 2.01
N HIS A 82 7.73 11.18 2.11
CA HIS A 82 7.28 9.94 2.74
C HIS A 82 8.15 9.67 3.96
N VAL A 83 7.53 9.50 5.12
CA VAL A 83 8.20 9.21 6.39
C VAL A 83 7.73 7.87 6.94
N ARG A 84 8.55 7.25 7.82
CA ARG A 84 8.09 6.11 8.62
C ARG A 84 6.91 6.54 9.48
N VAL A 85 5.86 5.72 9.49
CA VAL A 85 4.69 5.89 10.35
C VAL A 85 4.42 4.59 11.09
N ILE A 86 3.89 4.69 12.31
CA ILE A 86 3.50 3.54 13.12
C ILE A 86 2.02 3.27 12.87
N ASN A 87 1.72 2.10 12.31
CA ASN A 87 0.35 1.67 12.05
C ASN A 87 -0.24 1.03 13.32
N ALA A 88 -1.08 1.78 14.02
CA ALA A 88 -1.89 1.34 15.16
C ALA A 88 -3.40 1.45 14.84
N THR A 89 -3.77 1.42 13.55
CA THR A 89 -5.16 1.61 13.11
C THR A 89 -6.01 0.36 13.27
N GLY A 90 -5.37 -0.81 13.40
CA GLY A 90 -6.01 -2.10 13.35
C GLY A 90 -6.30 -2.59 11.94
N THR A 91 -5.87 -1.88 10.89
CA THR A 91 -5.92 -2.38 9.51
C THR A 91 -4.56 -2.91 9.11
N ILE A 92 -4.45 -4.22 8.86
CA ILE A 92 -3.17 -4.87 8.56
C ILE A 92 -2.66 -4.47 7.17
N LEU A 93 -3.45 -4.74 6.13
CA LEU A 93 -3.18 -4.29 4.77
C LEU A 93 -3.78 -2.91 4.54
N HIS A 94 -3.16 -1.88 5.10
CA HIS A 94 -3.67 -0.51 5.00
C HIS A 94 -3.25 0.14 3.67
N THR A 95 -4.22 0.43 2.80
CA THR A 95 -3.96 1.01 1.46
C THR A 95 -3.21 2.35 1.52
N ASN A 96 -3.64 3.26 2.40
CA ASN A 96 -2.98 4.57 2.55
C ASN A 96 -1.58 4.50 3.18
N LEU A 97 -1.25 3.42 3.90
CA LEU A 97 0.04 3.25 4.59
C LEU A 97 0.97 2.27 3.87
N GLY A 98 0.68 1.92 2.60
CA GLY A 98 1.58 1.13 1.76
C GLY A 98 1.33 -0.38 1.72
N ARG A 99 0.18 -0.86 2.21
CA ARG A 99 -0.23 -2.29 2.18
C ARG A 99 0.76 -3.21 2.91
N ALA A 100 1.27 -4.24 2.23
CA ALA A 100 2.13 -5.26 2.81
C ALA A 100 3.53 -4.72 3.13
N LEU A 101 4.03 -5.04 4.32
CA LEU A 101 5.43 -4.83 4.67
C LEU A 101 6.28 -5.96 4.07
N LEU A 102 7.44 -5.60 3.51
CA LEU A 102 8.33 -6.57 2.90
C LEU A 102 9.09 -7.39 3.96
N PRO A 103 9.26 -8.71 3.76
CA PRO A 103 10.17 -9.50 4.58
C PRO A 103 11.62 -9.04 4.39
N GLN A 104 12.48 -9.25 5.40
CA GLN A 104 13.88 -8.82 5.33
C GLN A 104 14.62 -9.38 4.11
N ALA A 105 14.35 -10.64 3.75
CA ALA A 105 14.91 -11.27 2.54
C ALA A 105 14.58 -10.49 1.25
N ALA A 106 13.39 -9.90 1.14
CA ALA A 106 13.02 -9.07 0.00
C ALA A 106 13.73 -7.71 0.02
N ILE A 107 13.89 -7.10 1.19
CA ILE A 107 14.64 -5.84 1.38
C ILE A 107 16.12 -6.03 1.00
N ASP A 108 16.72 -7.14 1.45
CA ASP A 108 18.12 -7.49 1.15
C ASP A 108 18.30 -7.74 -0.35
N ALA A 109 17.37 -8.47 -0.97
CA ALA A 109 17.38 -8.69 -2.41
C ALA A 109 17.27 -7.38 -3.20
N MET A 110 16.36 -6.48 -2.82
CA MET A 110 16.23 -5.14 -3.41
C MET A 110 17.53 -4.35 -3.29
N THR A 111 18.13 -4.36 -2.10
CA THR A 111 19.37 -3.64 -1.81
C THR A 111 20.51 -4.19 -2.67
N ALA A 112 20.65 -5.51 -2.78
CA ALA A 112 21.67 -6.15 -3.59
C ALA A 112 21.55 -5.77 -5.08
N VAL A 113 20.35 -5.88 -5.66
CA VAL A 113 20.16 -5.54 -7.08
C VAL A 113 20.20 -4.03 -7.34
N ALA A 114 19.96 -3.19 -6.33
CA ALA A 114 20.11 -1.74 -6.44
C ALA A 114 21.58 -1.32 -6.48
N ARG A 115 22.42 -1.96 -5.66
CA ARG A 115 23.85 -1.63 -5.51
C ARG A 115 24.73 -2.13 -6.67
N HIS A 116 24.31 -3.19 -7.35
CA HIS A 116 25.15 -3.85 -8.35
C HIS A 116 24.48 -3.96 -9.72
N THR A 117 25.31 -4.14 -10.75
CA THR A 117 24.86 -4.68 -12.05
C THR A 117 24.45 -6.13 -11.86
N VAL A 118 23.32 -6.53 -12.44
CA VAL A 118 22.76 -7.88 -12.29
C VAL A 118 22.38 -8.45 -13.64
N ASN A 119 22.28 -9.77 -13.73
CA ASN A 119 21.92 -10.53 -14.92
C ASN A 119 20.40 -10.47 -15.22
N LEU A 120 19.80 -9.29 -15.11
CA LEU A 120 18.36 -9.08 -15.21
C LEU A 120 17.77 -9.61 -16.51
N GLU A 121 18.41 -9.37 -17.65
CA GLU A 121 17.99 -9.88 -18.97
C GLU A 121 19.16 -10.61 -19.64
N TYR A 122 19.99 -11.29 -18.86
CA TYR A 122 21.19 -11.95 -19.35
C TYR A 122 21.27 -13.37 -18.82
N ASP A 123 21.29 -14.33 -19.73
CA ASP A 123 21.51 -15.74 -19.41
C ASP A 123 23.02 -15.96 -19.26
N LEU A 124 23.44 -16.29 -18.04
CA LEU A 124 24.85 -16.52 -17.72
C LEU A 124 25.40 -17.80 -18.33
N THR A 125 24.55 -18.81 -18.55
CA THR A 125 24.95 -20.09 -19.17
C THR A 125 25.08 -19.93 -20.68
N ALA A 126 24.13 -19.27 -21.32
CA ALA A 126 24.12 -19.09 -22.78
C ALA A 126 24.91 -17.86 -23.26
N GLY A 127 25.32 -16.96 -22.35
CA GLY A 127 26.09 -15.75 -22.69
C GLY A 127 25.35 -14.77 -23.59
N LYS A 128 24.02 -14.68 -23.47
CA LYS A 128 23.17 -13.86 -24.37
C LYS A 128 21.95 -13.29 -23.65
N ARG A 129 21.16 -12.49 -24.37
CA ARG A 129 19.91 -11.92 -23.86
C ARG A 129 18.95 -13.02 -23.37
N GLY A 130 18.54 -12.91 -22.11
CA GLY A 130 17.58 -13.79 -21.45
C GLY A 130 16.24 -13.10 -21.13
N ARG A 131 15.37 -13.78 -20.39
CA ARG A 131 14.08 -13.26 -19.91
C ARG A 131 14.17 -12.92 -18.43
N ARG A 132 13.76 -11.70 -18.05
CA ARG A 132 13.90 -11.24 -16.66
C ARG A 132 12.97 -11.91 -15.66
N GLU A 133 11.85 -12.44 -16.13
CA GLU A 133 10.84 -13.07 -15.28
C GLU A 133 11.07 -14.58 -15.10
N GLU A 134 12.12 -15.17 -15.69
CA GLU A 134 12.26 -16.63 -15.80
C GLU A 134 12.24 -17.36 -14.44
N THR A 135 13.02 -16.88 -13.47
CA THR A 135 13.07 -17.48 -12.13
C THR A 135 11.73 -17.37 -11.40
N ILE A 136 11.10 -16.20 -11.49
CA ILE A 136 9.79 -15.93 -10.88
C ILE A 136 8.72 -16.80 -11.53
N GLN A 137 8.76 -16.97 -12.86
CA GLN A 137 7.84 -17.85 -13.58
C GLN A 137 7.94 -19.28 -13.06
N LYS A 138 9.14 -19.81 -12.87
CA LYS A 138 9.36 -21.16 -12.32
C LYS A 138 8.75 -21.31 -10.93
N LEU A 139 8.99 -20.33 -10.05
CA LEU A 139 8.42 -20.32 -8.69
C LEU A 139 6.88 -20.25 -8.71
N LEU A 140 6.30 -19.40 -9.55
CA LEU A 140 4.84 -19.29 -9.64
C LEU A 140 4.20 -20.57 -10.17
N VAL A 141 4.78 -21.18 -11.20
CA VAL A 141 4.33 -22.49 -11.71
C VAL A 141 4.39 -23.54 -10.60
N GLU A 142 5.50 -23.62 -9.87
CA GLU A 142 5.68 -24.56 -8.76
C GLU A 142 4.65 -24.34 -7.63
N LEU A 143 4.43 -23.09 -7.23
CA LEU A 143 3.55 -22.75 -6.10
C LEU A 143 2.05 -22.81 -6.43
N THR A 144 1.68 -22.67 -7.70
CA THR A 144 0.27 -22.58 -8.11
C THR A 144 -0.23 -23.80 -8.89
N GLY A 145 0.67 -24.63 -9.42
CA GLY A 145 0.32 -25.73 -10.32
C GLY A 145 -0.10 -25.28 -11.73
N ALA A 146 0.00 -23.99 -12.05
CA ALA A 146 -0.22 -23.48 -13.40
C ALA A 146 0.87 -23.96 -14.38
N GLU A 147 0.58 -23.99 -15.67
CA GLU A 147 1.56 -24.39 -16.69
C GLU A 147 2.54 -23.27 -17.05
N ALA A 148 2.10 -22.02 -16.89
CA ALA A 148 2.89 -20.83 -17.16
C ALA A 148 2.45 -19.66 -16.27
N ALA A 149 3.34 -18.68 -16.17
CA ALA A 149 3.11 -17.46 -15.42
C ALA A 149 3.78 -16.26 -16.07
N THR A 150 3.26 -15.06 -15.80
CA THR A 150 3.91 -13.79 -16.12
C THR A 150 3.60 -12.74 -15.06
N VAL A 151 4.37 -11.65 -15.06
CA VAL A 151 4.28 -10.59 -14.05
C VAL A 151 4.31 -9.22 -14.72
N VAL A 152 3.44 -8.33 -14.22
CA VAL A 152 3.27 -6.94 -14.62
C VAL A 152 3.23 -6.02 -13.39
N ASN A 153 3.19 -4.71 -13.61
CA ASN A 153 3.36 -3.67 -12.59
C ASN A 153 2.41 -3.79 -11.38
N ASN A 154 1.14 -4.12 -11.61
CA ASN A 154 0.12 -4.32 -10.57
C ASN A 154 -1.06 -5.14 -11.13
N ASN A 155 -1.97 -5.58 -10.26
CA ASN A 155 -3.10 -6.41 -10.71
C ASN A 155 -4.06 -5.68 -11.68
N ALA A 156 -4.23 -4.37 -11.54
CA ALA A 156 -5.00 -3.57 -12.51
C ALA A 156 -4.40 -3.66 -13.93
N ALA A 157 -3.07 -3.64 -14.04
CA ALA A 157 -2.35 -3.87 -15.28
C ALA A 157 -2.50 -5.31 -15.79
N ALA A 158 -2.60 -6.30 -14.90
CA ALA A 158 -2.84 -7.70 -15.26
C ALA A 158 -4.24 -7.88 -15.89
N VAL A 159 -5.27 -7.30 -15.26
CA VAL A 159 -6.64 -7.28 -15.78
C VAL A 159 -6.71 -6.58 -17.13
N LEU A 160 -6.14 -5.37 -17.23
CA LEU A 160 -6.05 -4.62 -18.49
C LEU A 160 -5.38 -5.44 -19.60
N LEU A 161 -4.24 -6.05 -19.31
CA LEU A 161 -3.46 -6.83 -20.28
C LEU A 161 -4.22 -8.08 -20.72
N GLY A 162 -4.85 -8.81 -19.80
CA GLY A 162 -5.68 -9.97 -20.12
C GLY A 162 -6.84 -9.61 -21.03
N LEU A 163 -7.65 -8.63 -20.63
CA LEU A 163 -8.80 -8.16 -21.41
C LEU A 163 -8.40 -7.63 -22.78
N ASN A 164 -7.32 -6.84 -22.86
CA ASN A 164 -6.84 -6.33 -24.15
C ASN A 164 -6.35 -7.46 -25.07
N THR A 165 -5.66 -8.47 -24.52
CA THR A 165 -5.13 -9.58 -25.31
C THR A 165 -6.23 -10.44 -25.93
N PHE A 166 -7.34 -10.65 -25.20
CA PHE A 166 -8.36 -11.62 -25.62
C PHE A 166 -9.65 -11.01 -26.13
N ALA A 167 -9.97 -9.78 -25.75
CA ALA A 167 -11.27 -9.19 -26.00
C ALA A 167 -11.24 -7.77 -26.59
N GLN A 168 -10.11 -7.32 -27.15
CA GLN A 168 -10.10 -6.03 -27.87
C GLN A 168 -11.11 -6.05 -29.03
N GLY A 169 -12.10 -5.15 -28.98
CA GLY A 169 -13.20 -5.04 -29.94
C GLY A 169 -14.27 -6.14 -29.80
N LYS A 170 -14.25 -6.93 -28.73
CA LYS A 170 -15.12 -8.09 -28.52
C LYS A 170 -15.78 -8.06 -27.14
N GLU A 171 -16.83 -8.86 -26.98
CA GLU A 171 -17.62 -8.90 -25.75
C GLU A 171 -16.96 -9.73 -24.65
N VAL A 172 -17.01 -9.21 -23.42
CA VAL A 172 -16.62 -9.90 -22.19
C VAL A 172 -17.83 -9.98 -21.28
N ILE A 173 -18.23 -11.21 -20.95
CA ILE A 173 -19.38 -11.45 -20.08
C ILE A 173 -18.93 -11.47 -18.62
N VAL A 174 -19.60 -10.71 -17.77
CA VAL A 174 -19.32 -10.61 -16.32
C VAL A 174 -20.61 -10.36 -15.54
N SER A 175 -20.71 -10.89 -14.34
CA SER A 175 -21.84 -10.65 -13.43
C SER A 175 -21.92 -9.17 -13.01
N ARG A 176 -23.14 -8.59 -12.97
CA ARG A 176 -23.35 -7.23 -12.42
C ARG A 176 -22.85 -7.09 -10.99
N GLY A 177 -23.01 -8.14 -10.17
CA GLY A 177 -22.49 -8.18 -8.79
C GLY A 177 -20.97 -8.20 -8.71
N GLU A 178 -20.25 -8.35 -9.82
CA GLU A 178 -18.79 -8.41 -9.87
C GLU A 178 -18.17 -7.12 -10.48
N LEU A 179 -19.00 -6.10 -10.78
CA LEU A 179 -18.54 -4.80 -11.28
C LEU A 179 -18.11 -3.86 -10.14
N ILE A 180 -16.96 -4.17 -9.56
CA ILE A 180 -16.50 -3.56 -8.30
C ILE A 180 -15.66 -2.31 -8.50
N GLU A 181 -15.62 -1.45 -7.47
CA GLU A 181 -14.65 -0.37 -7.31
C GLU A 181 -13.66 -0.72 -6.19
N ILE A 182 -12.35 -0.70 -6.49
CA ILE A 182 -11.29 -0.97 -5.52
C ILE A 182 -10.41 0.29 -5.36
N GLY A 183 -10.14 0.68 -4.11
CA GLY A 183 -9.13 1.69 -3.80
C GLY A 183 -9.44 3.10 -4.33
N GLY A 184 -10.72 3.43 -4.56
CA GLY A 184 -11.22 4.77 -4.88
C GLY A 184 -11.07 5.25 -6.33
N ALA A 185 -10.34 4.53 -7.18
CA ALA A 185 -10.13 4.92 -8.58
C ALA A 185 -10.11 3.77 -9.58
N PHE A 186 -9.93 2.52 -9.14
CA PHE A 186 -9.98 1.36 -10.02
C PHE A 186 -11.40 0.81 -10.06
N ARG A 187 -12.02 0.84 -11.24
CA ARG A 187 -13.35 0.29 -11.50
C ARG A 187 -13.27 -0.74 -12.60
N ILE A 188 -13.84 -1.93 -12.38
CA ILE A 188 -13.89 -2.99 -13.40
C ILE A 188 -14.51 -2.50 -14.73
N PRO A 189 -15.66 -1.78 -14.73
CA PRO A 189 -16.21 -1.23 -15.97
C PRO A 189 -15.24 -0.31 -16.73
N GLU A 190 -14.57 0.60 -16.01
CA GLU A 190 -13.66 1.58 -16.62
C GLU A 190 -12.41 0.91 -17.20
N ILE A 191 -11.82 -0.07 -16.50
CA ILE A 191 -10.64 -0.77 -17.01
C ILE A 191 -10.99 -1.64 -18.22
N MET A 192 -12.20 -2.23 -18.28
CA MET A 192 -12.68 -2.98 -19.44
C MET A 192 -12.84 -2.09 -20.67
N VAL A 193 -13.42 -0.89 -20.50
CA VAL A 193 -13.50 0.08 -21.60
C VAL A 193 -12.09 0.49 -22.06
N LYS A 194 -11.16 0.73 -21.13
CA LYS A 194 -9.77 1.08 -21.47
C LYS A 194 -8.97 -0.05 -22.10
N SER A 195 -9.30 -1.32 -21.83
CA SER A 195 -8.68 -2.46 -22.50
C SER A 195 -9.13 -2.62 -23.95
N GLY A 196 -10.17 -1.88 -24.36
CA GLY A 196 -10.85 -2.04 -25.63
C GLY A 196 -11.87 -3.18 -25.64
N ALA A 197 -12.21 -3.75 -24.48
CA ALA A 197 -13.24 -4.76 -24.35
C ALA A 197 -14.64 -4.13 -24.33
N ILE A 198 -15.62 -4.86 -24.83
CA ILE A 198 -17.03 -4.49 -24.77
C ILE A 198 -17.63 -5.19 -23.55
N LEU A 199 -18.01 -4.41 -22.54
CA LEU A 199 -18.64 -4.93 -21.32
C LEU A 199 -20.03 -5.51 -21.64
N LYS A 200 -20.22 -6.80 -21.35
CA LYS A 200 -21.52 -7.49 -21.40
C LYS A 200 -21.89 -7.96 -20.00
N GLU A 201 -22.59 -7.12 -19.26
CA GLU A 201 -23.03 -7.42 -17.90
C GLU A 201 -24.27 -8.34 -17.87
N VAL A 202 -24.30 -9.31 -16.96
CA VAL A 202 -25.39 -10.29 -16.80
C VAL A 202 -25.86 -10.40 -15.35
N GLY A 203 -27.04 -11.00 -15.17
CA GLY A 203 -27.66 -11.16 -13.85
C GLY A 203 -28.04 -9.83 -13.19
N SER A 204 -28.04 -9.83 -11.86
CA SER A 204 -28.34 -8.68 -11.00
C SER A 204 -27.26 -8.48 -9.94
N THR A 205 -27.33 -7.39 -9.17
CA THR A 205 -26.33 -7.09 -8.14
C THR A 205 -26.20 -8.19 -7.09
N ASN A 206 -27.31 -8.75 -6.63
CA ASN A 206 -27.33 -9.75 -5.57
C ASN A 206 -27.46 -11.18 -6.10
N ARG A 207 -28.00 -11.39 -7.30
CA ARG A 207 -28.25 -12.73 -7.86
C ARG A 207 -27.82 -12.82 -9.31
N THR A 208 -26.91 -13.76 -9.57
CA THR A 208 -26.55 -14.20 -10.91
C THR A 208 -26.61 -15.72 -10.96
N HIS A 209 -27.10 -16.24 -12.07
CA HIS A 209 -27.31 -17.67 -12.32
C HIS A 209 -26.58 -18.09 -13.62
N ALA A 210 -26.30 -19.39 -13.77
CA ALA A 210 -25.60 -19.93 -14.93
C ALA A 210 -26.29 -19.55 -16.26
N ALA A 211 -27.62 -19.62 -16.29
CA ALA A 211 -28.43 -19.26 -17.46
C ALA A 211 -28.24 -17.79 -17.89
N ASP A 212 -27.91 -16.88 -16.97
CA ASP A 212 -27.64 -15.47 -17.32
C ASP A 212 -26.38 -15.35 -18.19
N TYR A 213 -25.36 -16.17 -17.92
CA TYR A 213 -24.15 -16.25 -18.74
C TYR A 213 -24.44 -16.93 -20.09
N GLU A 214 -25.06 -18.11 -20.07
CA GLU A 214 -25.33 -18.90 -21.28
C GLU A 214 -26.17 -18.11 -22.31
N ASN A 215 -27.23 -17.43 -21.86
CA ASN A 215 -28.11 -16.64 -22.72
C ASN A 215 -27.44 -15.39 -23.30
N ALA A 216 -26.34 -14.91 -22.69
CA ALA A 216 -25.62 -13.73 -23.14
C ALA A 216 -24.51 -14.02 -24.15
N ILE A 217 -24.15 -15.30 -24.36
CA ILE A 217 -23.12 -15.71 -25.31
C ILE A 217 -23.60 -15.47 -26.75
N GLN A 218 -22.78 -14.75 -27.51
CA GLN A 218 -22.99 -14.43 -28.93
C GLN A 218 -21.68 -14.63 -29.72
N ASP A 219 -21.73 -14.49 -31.05
CA ASP A 219 -20.57 -14.65 -31.92
C ASP A 219 -19.40 -13.70 -31.58
N GLN A 220 -19.69 -12.54 -30.98
CA GLN A 220 -18.70 -11.56 -30.56
C GLN A 220 -18.15 -11.81 -29.15
N THR A 221 -18.67 -12.80 -28.41
CA THR A 221 -18.16 -13.15 -27.08
C THR A 221 -16.75 -13.74 -27.19
N ALA A 222 -15.82 -13.20 -26.40
CA ALA A 222 -14.42 -13.61 -26.43
C ALA A 222 -13.88 -14.11 -25.10
N LEU A 223 -14.55 -13.78 -23.99
CA LEU A 223 -14.06 -14.08 -22.64
C LEU A 223 -15.23 -14.12 -21.66
N LEU A 224 -15.21 -15.09 -20.75
CA LEU A 224 -15.99 -15.06 -19.52
C LEU A 224 -15.08 -14.55 -18.40
N LEU A 225 -15.47 -13.46 -17.76
CA LEU A 225 -14.72 -12.83 -16.67
C LEU A 225 -15.43 -13.11 -15.35
N LYS A 226 -14.67 -13.62 -14.37
CA LYS A 226 -15.08 -13.67 -12.98
C LYS A 226 -14.24 -12.68 -12.17
N VAL A 227 -14.86 -11.89 -11.30
CA VAL A 227 -14.13 -10.99 -10.38
C VAL A 227 -14.48 -11.31 -8.94
N HIS A 228 -13.47 -11.55 -8.12
CA HIS A 228 -13.67 -11.78 -6.69
C HIS A 228 -14.05 -10.45 -5.99
N THR A 229 -15.16 -10.45 -5.25
CA THR A 229 -15.64 -9.28 -4.48
C THR A 229 -14.82 -9.10 -3.20
N SER A 230 -13.58 -8.70 -3.36
CA SER A 230 -12.59 -8.78 -2.29
C SER A 230 -12.69 -7.65 -1.27
N ASN A 231 -13.44 -6.57 -1.57
CA ASN A 231 -13.55 -5.38 -0.73
C ASN A 231 -14.97 -5.05 -0.25
N TYR A 232 -15.96 -5.87 -0.57
CA TYR A 232 -17.30 -5.78 0.01
C TYR A 232 -18.01 -7.14 -0.06
N LYS A 233 -19.13 -7.28 0.66
CA LYS A 233 -19.96 -8.49 0.64
C LYS A 233 -21.43 -8.09 0.57
N VAL A 234 -22.20 -8.75 -0.30
CA VAL A 234 -23.66 -8.63 -0.31
C VAL A 234 -24.23 -9.64 0.69
N VAL A 235 -25.12 -9.19 1.57
CA VAL A 235 -25.78 -10.04 2.60
C VAL A 235 -27.29 -10.06 2.34
N GLY A 236 -27.91 -11.24 2.53
CA GLY A 236 -29.35 -11.44 2.32
C GLY A 236 -29.63 -12.51 1.26
N PHE A 237 -30.58 -12.25 0.36
CA PHE A 237 -30.90 -13.16 -0.76
C PHE A 237 -29.88 -13.00 -1.88
N THR A 238 -28.80 -13.79 -1.82
CA THR A 238 -27.71 -13.76 -2.79
C THR A 238 -27.56 -15.07 -3.56
N SER A 239 -27.08 -14.98 -4.80
CA SER A 239 -26.70 -16.13 -5.63
C SER A 239 -25.53 -15.73 -6.51
N GLU A 240 -24.52 -16.60 -6.60
CA GLU A 240 -23.31 -16.39 -7.39
C GLU A 240 -23.03 -17.65 -8.20
N VAL A 241 -22.55 -17.46 -9.44
CA VAL A 241 -22.05 -18.56 -10.26
C VAL A 241 -20.64 -18.90 -9.81
N THR A 242 -20.43 -20.16 -9.42
CA THR A 242 -19.11 -20.66 -9.02
C THR A 242 -18.13 -20.64 -10.20
N LEU A 243 -16.83 -20.70 -9.92
CA LEU A 243 -15.85 -20.74 -11.00
C LEU A 243 -15.96 -22.04 -11.80
N GLU A 244 -16.24 -23.16 -11.12
CA GLU A 244 -16.42 -24.47 -11.73
C GLU A 244 -17.58 -24.48 -12.73
N GLU A 245 -18.71 -23.88 -12.38
CA GLU A 245 -19.84 -23.67 -13.30
C GLU A 245 -19.45 -22.79 -14.48
N LEU A 246 -18.76 -21.67 -14.23
CA LEU A 246 -18.34 -20.76 -15.30
C LEU A 246 -17.33 -21.42 -16.26
N VAL A 247 -16.42 -22.24 -15.73
CA VAL A 247 -15.49 -23.06 -16.53
C VAL A 247 -16.22 -24.12 -17.34
N ALA A 248 -17.28 -24.74 -16.80
CA ALA A 248 -18.10 -25.68 -17.55
C ALA A 248 -18.80 -25.00 -18.73
N ILE A 249 -19.38 -23.82 -18.52
CA ILE A 249 -19.97 -22.98 -19.59
C ILE A 249 -18.91 -22.62 -20.62
N GLY A 250 -17.74 -22.15 -20.18
CA GLY A 250 -16.63 -21.80 -21.06
C GLY A 250 -16.20 -22.96 -21.96
N LYS A 251 -16.09 -24.18 -21.40
CA LYS A 251 -15.77 -25.40 -22.17
C LYS A 251 -16.84 -25.74 -23.19
N GLN A 252 -18.12 -25.69 -22.81
CA GLN A 252 -19.24 -25.99 -23.71
C GLN A 252 -19.29 -25.06 -24.92
N HIS A 253 -18.91 -23.78 -24.73
CA HIS A 253 -18.95 -22.75 -25.77
C HIS A 253 -17.58 -22.40 -26.37
N ASN A 254 -16.51 -23.13 -26.00
CA ASN A 254 -15.13 -22.87 -26.43
C ASN A 254 -14.65 -21.43 -26.15
N LEU A 255 -15.00 -20.91 -24.96
CA LEU A 255 -14.62 -19.59 -24.48
C LEU A 255 -13.64 -19.68 -23.29
N PRO A 256 -12.59 -18.84 -23.25
CA PRO A 256 -11.72 -18.79 -22.09
C PRO A 256 -12.43 -18.19 -20.88
N VAL A 257 -12.07 -18.68 -19.69
CA VAL A 257 -12.42 -18.10 -18.39
C VAL A 257 -11.19 -17.43 -17.80
N MET A 258 -11.31 -16.13 -17.53
CA MET A 258 -10.34 -15.37 -16.75
C MET A 258 -10.95 -15.01 -15.40
N GLU A 259 -10.21 -15.23 -14.32
CA GLU A 259 -10.59 -14.78 -12.99
C GLU A 259 -9.65 -13.70 -12.49
N ASP A 260 -10.21 -12.56 -12.10
CA ASP A 260 -9.52 -11.60 -11.25
C ASP A 260 -9.76 -11.94 -9.77
N LEU A 261 -8.81 -12.70 -9.20
CA LEU A 261 -8.85 -13.09 -7.80
C LEU A 261 -8.49 -11.92 -6.87
N GLY A 262 -7.60 -11.04 -7.31
CA GLY A 262 -7.22 -9.84 -6.59
C GLY A 262 -6.34 -10.08 -5.35
N SER A 263 -6.79 -10.85 -4.36
CA SER A 263 -6.18 -10.96 -3.01
C SER A 263 -4.80 -11.64 -2.99
N GLY A 264 -4.59 -12.62 -3.88
CA GLY A 264 -3.30 -13.30 -4.05
C GLY A 264 -2.94 -14.27 -2.94
N ALA A 265 -3.93 -14.93 -2.33
CA ALA A 265 -3.68 -16.00 -1.37
C ALA A 265 -3.02 -17.21 -2.05
N LEU A 266 -1.81 -17.56 -1.61
CA LEU A 266 -1.08 -18.76 -2.06
C LEU A 266 -1.26 -19.97 -1.12
N ILE A 267 -1.85 -19.75 0.04
CA ILE A 267 -2.00 -20.75 1.10
C ILE A 267 -3.39 -20.63 1.75
N ASP A 268 -3.85 -21.72 2.36
CA ASP A 268 -5.11 -21.72 3.10
C ASP A 268 -4.93 -21.13 4.50
N LEU A 269 -5.48 -19.93 4.69
CA LEU A 269 -5.43 -19.24 5.99
C LEU A 269 -6.37 -19.88 7.03
N SER A 270 -7.34 -20.70 6.62
CA SER A 270 -8.26 -21.37 7.55
C SER A 270 -7.58 -22.38 8.47
N HIS A 271 -6.44 -22.94 8.04
CA HIS A 271 -5.59 -23.77 8.88
C HIS A 271 -4.99 -23.00 10.08
N TYR A 272 -5.08 -21.67 10.08
CA TYR A 272 -4.57 -20.78 11.11
C TYR A 272 -5.70 -20.00 11.83
N GLY A 273 -6.94 -20.49 11.74
CA GLY A 273 -8.09 -19.88 12.41
C GLY A 273 -8.59 -18.58 11.76
N LEU A 274 -8.22 -18.34 10.50
CA LEU A 274 -8.66 -17.19 9.73
C LEU A 274 -9.77 -17.58 8.74
N PRO A 275 -10.55 -16.62 8.23
CA PRO A 275 -11.55 -16.88 7.20
C PRO A 275 -10.90 -17.48 5.93
N LYS A 276 -11.64 -18.37 5.26
CA LYS A 276 -11.17 -18.93 3.99
C LYS A 276 -11.23 -17.87 2.90
N GLU A 277 -10.11 -17.68 2.23
CA GLU A 277 -9.95 -16.85 1.05
C GLU A 277 -9.68 -17.77 -0.17
N PRO A 278 -10.16 -17.46 -1.39
CA PRO A 278 -9.90 -18.34 -2.52
C PRO A 278 -8.41 -18.39 -2.85
N ILE A 279 -7.88 -19.60 -2.98
CA ILE A 279 -6.44 -19.83 -3.16
C ILE A 279 -6.12 -19.95 -4.64
N VAL A 280 -5.07 -19.29 -5.10
CA VAL A 280 -4.67 -19.28 -6.53
C VAL A 280 -4.58 -20.71 -7.11
N ALA A 281 -3.98 -21.64 -6.39
CA ALA A 281 -3.83 -23.04 -6.83
C ALA A 281 -5.18 -23.77 -6.98
N GLU A 282 -6.16 -23.46 -6.14
CA GLU A 282 -7.52 -24.02 -6.25
C GLU A 282 -8.22 -23.50 -7.52
N ARG A 283 -8.02 -22.22 -7.85
CA ARG A 283 -8.64 -21.60 -9.04
C ARG A 283 -8.09 -22.19 -10.35
N ILE A 284 -6.78 -22.44 -10.39
CA ILE A 284 -6.15 -23.16 -11.51
C ILE A 284 -6.68 -24.59 -11.61
N ARG A 285 -6.82 -25.30 -10.48
CA ARG A 285 -7.35 -26.67 -10.46
C ARG A 285 -8.82 -26.75 -10.90
N ALA A 286 -9.62 -25.73 -10.57
CA ALA A 286 -11.00 -25.59 -11.05
C ALA A 286 -11.10 -25.39 -12.58
N GLY A 287 -9.98 -25.04 -13.23
CA GLY A 287 -9.86 -24.97 -14.68
C GLY A 287 -9.94 -23.57 -15.26
N ALA A 288 -9.76 -22.51 -14.45
CA ALA A 288 -9.58 -21.16 -14.97
C ALA A 288 -8.40 -21.13 -15.95
N ASN A 289 -8.61 -20.50 -17.11
CA ASN A 289 -7.56 -20.39 -18.11
C ASN A 289 -6.47 -19.40 -17.69
N ILE A 290 -6.88 -18.34 -16.98
CA ILE A 290 -6.03 -17.26 -16.47
C ILE A 290 -6.56 -16.84 -15.10
N VAL A 291 -5.68 -16.71 -14.12
CA VAL A 291 -5.97 -16.14 -12.81
C VAL A 291 -5.04 -14.95 -12.58
N THR A 292 -5.59 -13.78 -12.23
CA THR A 292 -4.84 -12.57 -11.91
C THR A 292 -4.95 -12.19 -10.44
N PHE A 293 -3.84 -11.73 -9.85
CA PHE A 293 -3.83 -11.32 -8.44
C PHE A 293 -2.69 -10.33 -8.10
N SER A 294 -2.83 -9.63 -6.97
CA SER A 294 -1.83 -8.71 -6.43
C SER A 294 -0.70 -9.42 -5.68
N GLY A 295 0.52 -8.89 -5.80
CA GLY A 295 1.68 -9.30 -5.00
C GLY A 295 1.77 -8.65 -3.62
N ASP A 296 1.13 -7.51 -3.41
CA ASP A 296 1.23 -6.67 -2.21
C ASP A 296 -0.01 -6.72 -1.29
N LYS A 297 -0.80 -7.78 -1.43
CA LYS A 297 -1.93 -8.09 -0.56
C LYS A 297 -1.58 -9.27 0.36
N ILE A 298 -2.34 -10.36 0.34
CA ILE A 298 -2.12 -11.53 1.22
C ILE A 298 -0.75 -12.17 0.95
N LEU A 299 -0.28 -12.15 -0.30
CA LEU A 299 1.04 -12.65 -0.68
C LEU A 299 2.17 -11.99 0.12
N GLY A 300 1.99 -10.75 0.61
CA GLY A 300 2.97 -10.09 1.47
C GLY A 300 4.28 -9.69 0.76
N GLY A 301 4.23 -9.53 -0.56
CA GLY A 301 5.35 -9.12 -1.39
C GLY A 301 5.25 -7.66 -1.86
N PRO A 302 6.05 -7.27 -2.86
CA PRO A 302 5.99 -5.93 -3.44
C PRO A 302 4.77 -5.77 -4.36
N GLN A 303 4.43 -4.54 -4.72
CA GLN A 303 3.40 -4.29 -5.72
C GLN A 303 3.78 -4.98 -7.04
N ALA A 304 2.92 -5.90 -7.47
CA ALA A 304 3.01 -6.63 -8.72
C ALA A 304 1.62 -7.14 -9.11
N GLY A 305 1.38 -7.33 -10.40
CA GLY A 305 0.25 -8.08 -10.94
C GLY A 305 0.77 -9.41 -11.46
N LEU A 306 0.29 -10.49 -10.88
CA LEU A 306 0.70 -11.84 -11.24
C LEU A 306 -0.40 -12.46 -12.09
N MET A 307 0.00 -13.14 -13.17
CA MET A 307 -0.91 -13.86 -14.04
C MET A 307 -0.41 -15.30 -14.15
N VAL A 308 -1.24 -16.27 -13.78
CA VAL A 308 -0.92 -17.70 -13.88
C VAL A 308 -2.03 -18.42 -14.64
N GLY A 309 -1.68 -19.45 -15.41
CA GLY A 309 -2.64 -20.12 -16.28
C GLY A 309 -2.00 -21.16 -17.20
N SER A 310 -2.72 -21.52 -18.27
CA SER A 310 -2.17 -22.44 -19.27
C SER A 310 -1.06 -21.78 -20.11
N LYS A 311 -0.17 -22.61 -20.65
CA LYS A 311 0.96 -22.14 -21.46
C LYS A 311 0.51 -21.40 -22.72
N GLU A 312 -0.61 -21.82 -23.30
CA GLU A 312 -1.20 -21.19 -24.48
C GLU A 312 -1.61 -19.75 -24.18
N TRP A 313 -2.44 -19.55 -23.13
CA TRP A 313 -2.99 -18.24 -22.79
C TRP A 313 -1.92 -17.26 -22.32
N ILE A 314 -1.05 -17.69 -21.40
CA ILE A 314 0.07 -16.87 -20.93
C ILE A 314 1.06 -16.58 -22.07
N GLY A 315 1.24 -17.52 -23.00
CA GLY A 315 2.05 -17.31 -24.21
C GLY A 315 1.52 -16.19 -25.10
N ARG A 316 0.20 -16.07 -25.26
CA ARG A 316 -0.44 -14.98 -26.00
C ARG A 316 -0.32 -13.65 -25.27
N ILE A 317 -0.54 -13.62 -23.95
CA ILE A 317 -0.34 -12.42 -23.10
C ILE A 317 1.08 -11.88 -23.26
N ASN A 318 2.09 -12.75 -23.20
CA ASN A 318 3.49 -12.34 -23.32
C ASN A 318 3.88 -11.75 -24.70
N LYS A 319 3.08 -11.99 -25.75
CA LYS A 319 3.28 -11.41 -27.08
C LYS A 319 2.61 -10.04 -27.24
N ASN A 320 1.71 -9.66 -26.33
CA ASN A 320 1.05 -8.36 -26.38
C ASN A 320 2.04 -7.23 -26.08
N HIS A 321 2.08 -6.20 -26.94
CA HIS A 321 2.99 -5.06 -26.80
C HIS A 321 2.78 -4.25 -25.51
N LEU A 322 1.56 -4.26 -24.93
CA LEU A 322 1.31 -3.64 -23.63
C LEU A 322 2.17 -4.24 -22.52
N GLN A 323 2.58 -5.51 -22.63
CA GLN A 323 3.51 -6.08 -21.65
C GLN A 323 4.80 -5.25 -21.56
N ARG A 324 5.32 -4.71 -22.66
CA ARG A 324 6.53 -3.88 -22.57
C ARG A 324 6.31 -2.61 -21.74
N ALA A 325 5.12 -2.01 -21.81
CA ALA A 325 4.75 -0.82 -21.05
C ALA A 325 4.44 -1.12 -19.58
N LEU A 326 3.87 -2.29 -19.30
CA LEU A 326 3.41 -2.71 -17.97
C LEU A 326 4.45 -3.55 -17.20
N ARG A 327 5.64 -3.75 -17.76
CA ARG A 327 6.69 -4.60 -17.19
C ARG A 327 7.25 -4.07 -15.87
N CYS A 328 7.50 -4.98 -14.92
CA CYS A 328 8.14 -4.66 -13.65
C CYS A 328 9.63 -4.23 -13.79
N GLY A 329 10.03 -3.33 -12.88
CA GLY A 329 11.42 -2.95 -12.67
C GLY A 329 12.21 -3.99 -11.87
N LYS A 330 13.55 -3.87 -11.84
CA LYS A 330 14.43 -4.85 -11.17
C LYS A 330 14.18 -4.98 -9.67
N LEU A 331 13.81 -3.89 -9.00
CA LEU A 331 13.57 -3.88 -7.55
C LEU A 331 12.37 -4.74 -7.18
N THR A 332 11.24 -4.53 -7.88
CA THR A 332 10.02 -5.33 -7.71
C THR A 332 10.28 -6.81 -7.98
N LEU A 333 11.01 -7.13 -9.05
CA LEU A 333 11.30 -8.53 -9.38
C LEU A 333 12.18 -9.20 -8.33
N ALA A 334 13.21 -8.53 -7.83
CA ALA A 334 14.08 -9.07 -6.78
C ALA A 334 13.31 -9.30 -5.46
N ALA A 335 12.51 -8.34 -5.02
CA ALA A 335 11.65 -8.50 -3.85
C ALA A 335 10.63 -9.62 -4.03
N LEU A 336 10.00 -9.71 -5.20
CA LEU A 336 9.01 -10.74 -5.48
C LEU A 336 9.65 -12.14 -5.50
N GLU A 337 10.80 -12.30 -6.17
CA GLU A 337 11.52 -13.57 -6.18
C GLU A 337 11.87 -14.03 -4.77
N ALA A 338 12.45 -13.14 -3.95
CA ALA A 338 12.79 -13.46 -2.57
C ALA A 338 11.56 -13.83 -1.73
N THR A 339 10.44 -13.13 -1.93
CA THR A 339 9.17 -13.43 -1.25
C THR A 339 8.63 -14.81 -1.65
N LEU A 340 8.59 -15.13 -2.94
CA LEU A 340 8.14 -16.43 -3.42
C LEU A 340 9.07 -17.58 -2.98
N ARG A 341 10.37 -17.32 -2.86
CA ARG A 341 11.32 -18.29 -2.29
C ARG A 341 10.99 -18.61 -0.84
N LEU A 342 10.55 -17.63 -0.03
CA LEU A 342 10.09 -17.90 1.34
C LEU A 342 8.89 -18.85 1.34
N TYR A 343 7.90 -18.64 0.47
CA TYR A 343 6.77 -19.59 0.33
C TYR A 343 7.21 -21.02 0.01
N ARG A 344 8.27 -21.17 -0.78
CA ARG A 344 8.80 -22.49 -1.15
C ARG A 344 9.67 -23.12 -0.05
N GLN A 345 10.43 -22.31 0.69
CA GLN A 345 11.58 -22.79 1.46
C GLN A 345 11.45 -22.59 2.97
N SER A 346 10.58 -21.68 3.43
CA SER A 346 10.47 -21.38 4.86
C SER A 346 9.83 -22.56 5.60
N PRO A 347 10.41 -23.01 6.73
CA PRO A 347 9.74 -23.99 7.60
C PRO A 347 8.52 -23.40 8.31
N ASP A 348 8.48 -22.08 8.47
CA ASP A 348 7.36 -21.33 9.04
C ASP A 348 7.13 -20.08 8.19
N ILE A 349 6.19 -20.18 7.25
CA ILE A 349 5.86 -19.07 6.36
C ILE A 349 5.13 -17.93 7.09
N MET A 350 4.40 -18.25 8.17
CA MET A 350 3.66 -17.25 8.95
C MET A 350 4.62 -16.30 9.63
N GLN A 351 5.72 -16.80 10.20
CA GLN A 351 6.74 -15.95 10.81
C GLN A 351 7.62 -15.24 9.78
N ALA A 352 7.82 -15.84 8.59
CA ALA A 352 8.70 -15.29 7.57
C ALA A 352 8.12 -14.08 6.83
N ILE A 353 6.80 -13.99 6.66
CA ILE A 353 6.13 -12.90 5.95
C ILE A 353 5.42 -11.98 6.96
N PRO A 354 5.79 -10.68 7.06
CA PRO A 354 5.23 -9.76 8.05
C PRO A 354 3.69 -9.68 8.04
N THR A 355 3.09 -9.66 6.84
CA THR A 355 1.64 -9.65 6.67
C THR A 355 0.98 -10.89 7.28
N LEU A 356 1.52 -12.08 6.98
CA LEU A 356 0.99 -13.34 7.51
C LEU A 356 1.19 -13.43 9.01
N LYS A 357 2.36 -13.00 9.51
CA LYS A 357 2.65 -12.91 10.94
C LYS A 357 1.63 -12.06 11.67
N ALA A 358 1.26 -10.91 11.10
CA ALA A 358 0.23 -10.05 11.68
C ALA A 358 -1.14 -10.75 11.71
N PHE A 359 -1.54 -11.44 10.63
CA PHE A 359 -2.80 -12.18 10.58
C PHE A 359 -2.88 -13.26 11.66
N THR A 360 -1.81 -14.04 11.84
CA THR A 360 -1.81 -15.20 12.74
C THR A 360 -1.30 -14.90 14.14
N ARG A 361 -1.03 -13.63 14.48
CA ARG A 361 -0.53 -13.25 15.80
C ARG A 361 -1.52 -13.63 16.89
N SER A 362 -1.04 -14.26 17.96
CA SER A 362 -1.90 -14.70 19.06
C SER A 362 -2.37 -13.53 19.93
N LEU A 363 -3.51 -13.69 20.60
CA LEU A 363 -4.00 -12.69 21.56
C LEU A 363 -3.04 -12.52 22.76
N ASP A 364 -2.33 -13.58 23.15
CA ASP A 364 -1.38 -13.53 24.26
C ASP A 364 -0.15 -12.67 23.92
N GLU A 365 0.40 -12.80 22.71
CA GLU A 365 1.49 -11.93 22.22
C GLU A 365 1.05 -10.47 22.09
N ILE A 366 -0.21 -10.23 21.73
CA ILE A 366 -0.78 -8.89 21.61
C ILE A 366 -0.99 -8.27 23.00
N ARG A 367 -1.52 -9.06 23.95
CA ARG A 367 -1.71 -8.66 25.34
C ARG A 367 -0.38 -8.31 26.01
N ALA A 368 0.63 -9.16 25.86
CA ALA A 368 1.96 -8.92 26.41
C ALA A 368 2.57 -7.60 25.88
N ALA A 369 2.43 -7.32 24.58
CA ALA A 369 2.87 -6.06 24.00
C ALA A 369 2.11 -4.85 24.58
N GLY A 370 0.80 -4.97 24.80
CA GLY A 370 -0.02 -3.95 25.42
C GLY A 370 0.35 -3.67 26.88
N GLU A 371 0.59 -4.72 27.67
CA GLU A 371 1.01 -4.62 29.08
C GLU A 371 2.38 -3.96 29.22
N GLN A 372 3.28 -4.17 28.26
CA GLN A 372 4.58 -3.50 28.21
C GLN A 372 4.47 -2.02 27.78
N ALA A 373 3.64 -1.71 26.77
CA ALA A 373 3.52 -0.36 26.21
C ALA A 373 2.70 0.59 27.10
N LEU A 374 1.61 0.10 27.70
CA LEU A 374 0.64 0.90 28.46
C LEU A 374 1.28 1.81 29.54
N PRO A 375 2.11 1.31 30.47
CA PRO A 375 2.69 2.18 31.51
C PRO A 375 3.61 3.25 30.92
N LYS A 376 4.30 2.96 29.81
CA LYS A 376 5.21 3.91 29.14
C LYS A 376 4.44 5.01 28.43
N ILE A 377 3.37 4.64 27.73
CA ILE A 377 2.45 5.60 27.08
C ILE A 377 1.82 6.50 28.13
N GLN A 378 1.30 5.93 29.23
CA GLN A 378 0.71 6.71 30.32
C GLN A 378 1.72 7.67 30.96
N ALA A 379 2.98 7.27 31.11
CA ALA A 379 4.03 8.13 31.64
C ALA A 379 4.31 9.34 30.74
N VAL A 380 4.36 9.15 29.42
CA VAL A 380 4.58 10.25 28.46
C VAL A 380 3.36 11.18 28.34
N LEU A 381 2.15 10.63 28.39
CA LEU A 381 0.93 11.43 28.30
C LEU A 381 0.68 12.25 29.58
N GLY A 382 1.14 11.78 30.74
CA GLY A 382 0.91 12.43 32.03
C GLY A 382 -0.48 12.15 32.61
N LYS A 383 -0.76 12.74 33.77
CA LYS A 383 -1.95 12.40 34.59
C LYS A 383 -3.28 12.92 34.02
N ALA A 384 -3.24 13.88 33.10
CA ALA A 384 -4.43 14.46 32.48
C ALA A 384 -5.11 13.49 31.49
N PHE A 385 -4.34 12.52 30.98
CA PHE A 385 -4.83 11.47 30.10
C PHE A 385 -5.09 10.19 30.86
N ARG A 386 -6.04 9.40 30.36
CA ARG A 386 -6.27 8.02 30.77
C ARG A 386 -5.95 7.11 29.60
N ALA A 387 -5.03 6.17 29.81
CA ALA A 387 -4.78 5.07 28.90
C ALA A 387 -5.27 3.73 29.51
N SER A 388 -5.96 2.91 28.73
CA SER A 388 -6.44 1.58 29.16
C SER A 388 -6.23 0.54 28.07
N LEU A 389 -5.90 -0.69 28.47
CA LEU A 389 -5.82 -1.85 27.58
C LEU A 389 -7.19 -2.53 27.51
N GLU A 390 -7.76 -2.63 26.31
CA GLU A 390 -9.13 -3.10 26.08
C GLU A 390 -9.21 -4.14 24.95
N ASN A 391 -10.17 -5.06 25.03
CA ASN A 391 -10.47 -5.97 23.93
C ASN A 391 -11.13 -5.21 22.77
N SER A 392 -10.79 -5.57 21.54
CA SER A 392 -11.37 -4.96 20.33
C SER A 392 -11.25 -5.93 19.14
N THR A 393 -11.44 -5.43 17.92
CA THR A 393 -11.23 -6.18 16.68
C THR A 393 -10.39 -5.41 15.66
N SER A 394 -9.56 -6.11 14.91
CA SER A 394 -8.77 -5.59 13.78
C SER A 394 -9.40 -5.98 12.45
N GLN A 395 -9.09 -5.22 11.41
CA GLN A 395 -9.46 -5.48 10.03
C GLN A 395 -8.27 -6.01 9.23
N ILE A 396 -8.55 -6.91 8.29
CA ILE A 396 -7.52 -7.44 7.38
C ILE A 396 -7.08 -6.38 6.36
N GLY A 397 -8.02 -5.64 5.77
CA GLY A 397 -7.73 -4.50 4.86
C GLY A 397 -7.50 -4.87 3.38
N SER A 398 -7.16 -3.85 2.58
CA SER A 398 -6.79 -3.85 1.13
C SER A 398 -7.69 -4.66 0.19
N GLY A 399 -8.96 -4.82 0.56
CA GLY A 399 -9.89 -5.62 -0.22
C GLY A 399 -9.37 -7.04 -0.40
N ALA A 400 -9.15 -7.73 0.71
CA ALA A 400 -8.95 -9.17 0.76
C ALA A 400 -10.13 -9.83 1.49
N LEU A 401 -10.45 -9.37 2.70
CA LEU A 401 -11.56 -9.89 3.50
C LEU A 401 -12.32 -8.71 4.17
N PRO A 402 -13.44 -8.24 3.58
CA PRO A 402 -14.03 -6.95 3.93
C PRO A 402 -14.97 -6.97 5.15
N THR A 403 -15.52 -8.13 5.49
CA THR A 403 -16.46 -8.29 6.62
C THR A 403 -15.86 -9.00 7.82
N GLU A 404 -14.61 -9.46 7.69
CA GLU A 404 -14.01 -10.33 8.68
C GLU A 404 -13.15 -9.52 9.66
N GLU A 405 -13.44 -9.72 10.93
CA GLU A 405 -12.78 -9.06 12.04
C GLU A 405 -11.95 -10.06 12.84
N LEU A 406 -10.72 -9.68 13.17
CA LEU A 406 -9.82 -10.48 13.98
C LEU A 406 -9.83 -9.96 15.41
N PRO A 407 -10.10 -10.79 16.43
CA PRO A 407 -9.99 -10.36 17.84
C PRO A 407 -8.63 -9.72 18.11
N THR A 408 -8.58 -8.59 18.81
CA THR A 408 -7.32 -7.88 19.13
C THR A 408 -7.41 -7.20 20.50
N LEU A 409 -6.33 -6.53 20.89
CA LEU A 409 -6.37 -5.55 21.96
C LEU A 409 -5.95 -4.17 21.44
N VAL A 410 -6.52 -3.14 22.06
CA VAL A 410 -6.22 -1.75 21.79
C VAL A 410 -5.78 -1.06 23.08
N ILE A 411 -4.95 -0.02 22.95
CA ILE A 411 -4.78 0.97 23.99
C ILE A 411 -5.72 2.14 23.67
N ALA A 412 -6.77 2.30 24.48
CA ALA A 412 -7.67 3.44 24.40
C ALA A 412 -7.05 4.62 25.14
N VAL A 413 -7.03 5.80 24.50
CA VAL A 413 -6.49 7.04 25.06
C VAL A 413 -7.58 8.09 25.11
N GLU A 414 -7.84 8.58 26.31
CA GLU A 414 -8.90 9.55 26.60
C GLU A 414 -8.34 10.74 27.37
N HIS A 415 -9.02 11.89 27.25
CA HIS A 415 -8.69 13.11 27.97
C HIS A 415 -9.97 13.85 28.32
N GLN A 416 -10.04 14.45 29.52
CA GLN A 416 -11.29 15.10 29.98
C GLN A 416 -11.74 16.29 29.14
N LYS A 417 -10.79 17.00 28.51
CA LYS A 417 -11.04 18.23 27.72
C LYS A 417 -10.79 18.08 26.22
N LEU A 418 -10.03 17.08 25.78
CA LEU A 418 -9.60 16.97 24.38
C LEU A 418 -10.45 15.90 23.70
N SER A 419 -10.98 16.22 22.52
CA SER A 419 -11.70 15.25 21.70
C SER A 419 -10.75 14.17 21.16
N ALA A 420 -11.27 13.00 20.79
CA ALA A 420 -10.46 11.95 20.16
C ALA A 420 -9.74 12.43 18.89
N ASN A 421 -10.35 13.34 18.13
CA ASN A 421 -9.72 13.97 16.97
C ASN A 421 -8.48 14.80 17.34
N ALA A 422 -8.54 15.57 18.44
CA ALA A 422 -7.41 16.35 18.92
C ALA A 422 -6.28 15.43 19.43
N ILE A 423 -6.62 14.35 20.13
CA ILE A 423 -5.66 13.33 20.57
C ILE A 423 -5.00 12.68 19.34
N ALA A 424 -5.80 12.23 18.37
CA ALA A 424 -5.30 11.64 17.14
C ALA A 424 -4.36 12.59 16.37
N GLN A 425 -4.67 13.89 16.32
CA GLN A 425 -3.80 14.89 15.71
C GLN A 425 -2.46 14.99 16.45
N ARG A 426 -2.47 14.96 17.79
CA ARG A 426 -1.25 14.97 18.61
C ARG A 426 -0.37 13.76 18.33
N PHE A 427 -0.96 12.56 18.23
CA PHE A 427 -0.22 11.33 17.87
C PHE A 427 0.30 11.36 16.42
N ARG A 428 -0.44 11.94 15.47
CA ARG A 428 0.06 12.17 14.10
C ARG A 428 1.23 13.16 14.05
N ALA A 429 1.34 14.07 15.01
CA ALA A 429 2.44 15.02 15.12
C ALA A 429 3.67 14.47 15.87
N SER A 430 3.57 13.27 16.47
CA SER A 430 4.69 12.54 17.07
C SER A 430 5.79 12.25 16.03
N GLN A 431 7.01 11.99 16.50
CA GLN A 431 8.13 11.56 15.65
C GLN A 431 8.69 10.20 16.11
N PRO A 432 8.40 9.09 15.39
CA PRO A 432 7.58 9.00 14.19
C PRO A 432 6.08 9.25 14.45
N PRO A 433 5.29 9.62 13.42
CA PRO A 433 3.83 9.71 13.53
C PRO A 433 3.22 8.35 13.90
N ILE A 434 2.28 8.37 14.85
CA ILE A 434 1.53 7.18 15.25
C ILE A 434 0.09 7.34 14.79
N ILE A 435 -0.40 6.39 14.00
CA ILE A 435 -1.71 6.44 13.37
C ILE A 435 -2.62 5.42 14.06
N GLY A 436 -3.51 5.90 14.92
CA GLY A 436 -4.60 5.11 15.50
C GLY A 436 -5.91 5.25 14.73
N ARG A 437 -6.99 4.71 15.28
CA ARG A 437 -8.36 4.92 14.79
C ARG A 437 -9.23 5.61 15.83
N ILE A 438 -10.33 6.21 15.39
CA ILE A 438 -11.33 6.78 16.30
C ILE A 438 -12.58 5.90 16.22
N ASN A 439 -13.09 5.48 17.37
CA ASN A 439 -14.36 4.76 17.49
C ASN A 439 -15.11 5.26 18.73
N ASP A 440 -16.39 5.58 18.59
CA ASP A 440 -17.24 6.11 19.66
C ASP A 440 -16.60 7.31 20.42
N ASP A 441 -16.02 8.27 19.68
CA ASP A 441 -15.27 9.43 20.20
C ASP A 441 -14.10 9.07 21.15
N ARG A 442 -13.51 7.87 20.97
CA ARG A 442 -12.28 7.45 21.66
C ARG A 442 -11.16 7.23 20.66
N PHE A 443 -9.95 7.62 21.01
CA PHE A 443 -8.76 7.36 20.21
C PHE A 443 -8.16 6.00 20.61
N LEU A 444 -8.08 5.08 19.65
CA LEU A 444 -7.66 3.70 19.87
C LEU A 444 -6.36 3.40 19.10
N LEU A 445 -5.42 2.78 19.79
CA LEU A 445 -4.17 2.26 19.25
C LEU A 445 -4.23 0.73 19.23
N ASP A 446 -4.56 0.14 18.08
CA ASP A 446 -4.60 -1.31 17.90
C ASP A 446 -3.19 -1.91 17.90
N LEU A 447 -3.03 -2.96 18.69
CA LEU A 447 -1.76 -3.62 18.95
C LEU A 447 -1.42 -4.71 17.93
N ARG A 448 -2.35 -5.12 17.08
CA ARG A 448 -2.19 -6.21 16.09
C ARG A 448 -0.92 -6.10 15.26
N THR A 449 -0.63 -4.90 14.74
CA THR A 449 0.52 -4.59 13.88
C THR A 449 1.73 -4.05 14.64
N ILE A 450 1.69 -4.04 15.98
CA ILE A 450 2.74 -3.49 16.84
C ILE A 450 3.61 -4.63 17.38
N PHE A 451 4.72 -4.91 16.71
CA PHE A 451 5.66 -5.97 17.10
C PHE A 451 6.71 -5.51 18.11
N ASP A 452 7.06 -4.22 18.11
CA ASP A 452 7.89 -3.58 19.13
C ASP A 452 7.03 -2.62 19.96
N PRO A 453 6.80 -2.88 21.26
CA PRO A 453 6.07 -1.97 22.14
C PRO A 453 6.64 -0.55 22.21
N GLU A 454 7.95 -0.36 21.95
CA GLU A 454 8.56 0.97 21.95
C GLU A 454 8.05 1.85 20.80
N ASP A 455 7.61 1.25 19.68
CA ASP A 455 7.07 2.00 18.54
C ASP A 455 5.79 2.78 18.89
N LEU A 456 5.07 2.40 19.95
CA LEU A 456 3.86 3.11 20.38
C LEU A 456 4.11 4.27 21.34
N ILE A 457 5.33 4.47 21.81
CA ILE A 457 5.64 5.54 22.76
C ILE A 457 5.73 6.84 21.96
N PRO A 458 4.77 7.78 22.14
CA PRO A 458 4.80 9.01 21.36
C PRO A 458 5.99 9.87 21.78
N ASN A 459 6.62 10.51 20.80
CA ASN A 459 7.63 11.54 21.03
C ASN A 459 7.05 12.87 20.52
N PHE A 460 6.38 13.57 21.42
CA PHE A 460 5.85 14.90 21.12
C PHE A 460 7.03 15.88 21.12
N SER A 461 7.21 16.63 20.03
CA SER A 461 8.20 17.71 20.03
C SER A 461 7.80 18.72 21.11
N ASP A 462 8.69 19.02 22.04
CA ASP A 462 8.40 19.85 23.21
C ASP A 462 7.73 21.19 22.86
N GLY A 463 6.65 21.51 23.59
CA GLY A 463 6.10 22.85 23.72
C GLY A 463 4.71 23.08 23.13
N GLY A 464 3.65 22.69 23.84
CA GLY A 464 2.30 23.21 23.58
C GLY A 464 1.16 22.30 24.02
N ILE A 465 0.90 22.26 25.32
CA ILE A 465 -0.27 22.87 25.97
C ILE A 465 0.08 22.83 27.46
N ASP A 466 0.13 24.01 28.07
CA ASP A 466 0.23 24.18 29.52
C ASP A 466 -0.81 23.30 30.24
N ASP A 467 -0.43 22.79 31.42
CA ASP A 467 -1.28 22.04 32.36
C ASP A 467 -2.68 22.66 32.59
#